data_AF-A0A1H8NFR0-F1
#
_entry.id   AF-A0A1H8NFR0-F1
#
_cell.length_a   1.000
_cell.length_b   1.000
_cell.length_c   1.000
_cell.angle_alpha   90.00
_cell.angle_beta   90.00
_cell.angle_gamma   90.00
#
_symmetry.space_group_name_H-M   'P 1'
#
loop_
_entity.id
_entity.type
_entity.pdbx_description
1 polymer ?
#
loop_
_entity_poly.entity_id
_entity_poly.type
_entity_poly.pdbx_seq_one_letter_code
_entity_poly.pdbx_strand_id
1 'polypeptide(L)'
;MSIIIFSMMAELLSGSGIANGLAVGIFAAMGDWAILLTPQLSAVFGALANSGNAANGLFMASQVSLAVEAGFSVPAVIALQHAAALSLNMVGPVRMSIVCGLAGTPGREREMYRVMLPFAMVVVGVLFAAAILIISGVI
;
A
#
# COMPACT_ATOMS: atom_id res chain seq x y z
N MET A 1 24.51 4.70 0.25
CA MET A 1 23.78 5.98 0.45
C MET A 1 22.30 5.91 0.09
N SER A 2 21.90 5.25 -1.01
CA SER A 2 20.50 5.19 -1.44
C SER A 2 19.55 4.61 -0.38
N ILE A 3 19.94 3.55 0.32
CA ILE A 3 19.12 2.90 1.36
C ILE A 3 18.80 3.85 2.52
N ILE A 4 19.79 4.63 2.97
CA ILE A 4 19.62 5.60 4.06
C ILE A 4 18.67 6.72 3.63
N ILE A 5 18.82 7.23 2.40
CA ILE A 5 17.95 8.27 1.86
C ILE A 5 16.51 7.77 1.71
N PHE A 6 16.31 6.54 1.23
CA PHE A 6 14.98 5.93 1.13
C PHE A 6 14.34 5.70 2.50
N SER A 7 15.12 5.21 3.48
CA SER A 7 14.63 5.04 4.85
C SER A 7 14.30 6.40 5.51
N MET A 8 15.07 7.45 5.24
CA MET A 8 14.75 8.80 5.73
C MET A 8 13.49 9.35 5.06
N MET A 9 13.31 9.18 3.75
CA MET A 9 12.07 9.57 3.07
C MET A 9 10.85 8.81 3.59
N ALA A 10 11.01 7.52 3.89
CA ALA A 10 10.00 6.66 4.50
C ALA A 10 9.50 7.21 5.84
N GLU A 11 10.44 7.54 6.72
CA GLU A 11 10.17 8.13 8.03
C GLU A 11 9.50 9.51 7.91
N LEU A 12 10.03 10.35 7.01
CA LEU A 12 9.50 11.70 6.77
C LEU A 12 8.08 11.67 6.21
N LEU A 13 7.78 10.77 5.28
CA LEU A 13 6.41 10.60 4.76
C LEU A 13 5.45 10.17 5.87
N SER A 14 5.87 9.23 6.73
CA SER A 14 5.06 8.77 7.86
C SER A 14 4.82 9.87 8.90
N GLY A 15 5.78 10.77 9.12
CA GLY A 15 5.69 11.84 10.12
C GLY A 15 5.11 13.18 9.62
N SER A 16 5.07 13.41 8.30
CA SER A 16 4.73 14.71 7.71
C SER A 16 3.23 15.05 7.66
N GLY A 17 2.34 14.07 7.90
CA GLY A 17 0.90 14.25 7.72
C GLY A 17 0.45 14.37 6.25
N ILE A 18 1.38 14.33 5.28
CA ILE A 18 1.07 14.37 3.83
C ILE A 18 0.16 13.21 3.45
N ALA A 19 0.45 12.00 3.93
CA ALA A 19 -0.37 10.83 3.65
C ALA A 19 -1.81 10.97 4.15
N ASN A 20 -2.01 11.62 5.31
CA ASN A 20 -3.35 11.93 5.84
C ASN A 20 -4.07 12.97 4.97
N GLY A 21 -3.39 14.05 4.56
CA GLY A 21 -3.97 15.05 3.65
C GLY A 21 -4.32 14.46 2.28
N LEU A 22 -3.52 13.53 1.78
CA LEU A 22 -3.73 12.85 0.50
C LEU A 22 -4.90 11.87 0.58
N ALA A 23 -5.03 11.14 1.69
CA ALA A 23 -6.18 10.28 1.97
C ALA A 23 -7.50 11.07 1.97
N VAL A 24 -7.52 12.21 2.67
CA VAL A 24 -8.69 13.10 2.73
C VAL A 24 -8.99 13.73 1.37
N GLY A 25 -7.96 14.18 0.64
CA GLY A 25 -8.13 14.79 -0.68
C GLY A 25 -8.66 13.83 -1.74
N ILE A 26 -8.19 12.58 -1.75
CA ILE A 26 -8.70 11.55 -2.68
C ILE A 26 -10.14 11.19 -2.35
N PHE A 27 -10.46 11.06 -1.06
CA PHE A 27 -11.82 10.82 -0.63
C PHE A 27 -12.76 11.94 -1.08
N ALA A 28 -12.36 13.20 -0.89
CA ALA A 28 -13.12 14.37 -1.33
C ALA A 28 -13.27 14.45 -2.86
N ALA A 29 -12.32 13.92 -3.64
CA ALA A 29 -12.33 13.98 -5.10
C ALA A 29 -13.09 12.83 -5.77
N MET A 30 -13.09 11.62 -5.17
CA MET A 30 -13.60 10.40 -5.82
C MET A 30 -14.82 9.75 -5.16
N GLY A 31 -15.16 10.12 -3.91
CA GLY A 31 -16.26 9.48 -3.18
C GLY A 31 -16.13 7.95 -3.17
N ASP A 32 -17.20 7.24 -3.51
CA ASP A 32 -17.30 5.77 -3.50
C ASP A 32 -16.22 5.05 -4.34
N TRP A 33 -15.74 5.69 -5.42
CA TRP A 33 -14.70 5.13 -6.27
C TRP A 33 -13.31 5.16 -5.63
N ALA A 34 -13.15 5.87 -4.50
CA ALA A 34 -11.87 5.96 -3.79
C ALA A 34 -11.33 4.57 -3.41
N ILE A 35 -12.20 3.60 -3.13
CA ILE A 35 -11.84 2.23 -2.71
C ILE A 35 -10.99 1.47 -3.75
N LEU A 36 -10.98 1.92 -5.01
CA LEU A 36 -10.14 1.37 -6.08
C LEU A 36 -8.72 1.92 -6.11
N LEU A 37 -8.47 3.07 -5.47
CA LEU A 37 -7.15 3.72 -5.47
C LEU A 37 -6.52 3.76 -4.08
N THR A 38 -7.33 3.89 -3.04
CA THR A 38 -6.82 4.07 -1.67
C THR A 38 -6.06 2.86 -1.12
N PRO A 39 -6.46 1.60 -1.33
CA PRO A 39 -5.65 0.45 -0.92
C PRO A 39 -4.31 0.40 -1.65
N GLN A 40 -4.26 0.76 -2.93
CA GLN A 40 -3.07 0.73 -3.78
C GLN A 40 -2.08 1.81 -3.35
N LEU A 41 -2.59 3.01 -3.09
CA LEU A 41 -1.79 4.09 -2.52
C LEU A 41 -1.28 3.71 -1.14
N SER A 42 -2.15 3.17 -0.28
CA SER A 42 -1.74 2.69 1.03
C SER A 42 -0.64 1.61 0.93
N ALA A 43 -0.76 0.71 -0.03
CA ALA A 43 0.23 -0.33 -0.30
C ALA A 43 1.58 0.26 -0.76
N VAL A 44 1.57 1.28 -1.62
CA VAL A 44 2.77 2.03 -2.04
C VAL A 44 3.39 2.77 -0.86
N PHE A 45 2.58 3.49 -0.07
CA PHE A 45 3.05 4.17 1.13
C PHE A 45 3.61 3.19 2.15
N GLY A 46 3.01 2.01 2.31
CA GLY A 46 3.50 0.95 3.19
C GLY A 46 4.83 0.36 2.73
N ALA A 47 5.00 0.18 1.42
CA ALA A 47 6.26 -0.24 0.82
C ALA A 47 7.37 0.80 1.03
N LEU A 48 7.04 2.09 0.83
CA LEU A 48 7.97 3.20 1.08
C LEU A 48 8.30 3.32 2.56
N ALA A 49 7.30 3.32 3.44
CA ALA A 49 7.42 3.37 4.90
C ALA A 49 8.05 2.09 5.51
N ASN A 50 8.26 1.03 4.71
CA ASN A 50 8.66 -0.30 5.16
C ASN A 50 7.78 -0.86 6.30
N SER A 51 6.53 -0.39 6.39
CA SER A 51 5.62 -0.67 7.51
C SER A 51 4.18 -0.70 7.02
N GLY A 52 3.58 -1.89 7.07
CA GLY A 52 2.16 -2.06 6.82
C GLY A 52 1.30 -1.37 7.89
N ASN A 53 1.82 -1.22 9.11
CA ASN A 53 1.10 -0.53 10.19
C ASN A 53 1.07 0.98 9.96
N ALA A 54 2.13 1.58 9.42
CA ALA A 54 2.12 3.00 9.05
C ALA A 54 1.06 3.25 7.97
N ALA A 55 1.05 2.43 6.91
CA ALA A 55 0.05 2.49 5.86
C ALA A 55 -1.39 2.31 6.39
N ASN A 56 -1.64 1.30 7.23
CA ASN A 56 -2.96 1.11 7.84
C ASN A 56 -3.33 2.25 8.78
N GLY A 57 -2.42 2.74 9.61
CA GLY A 57 -2.70 3.87 10.51
C GLY A 57 -3.09 5.15 9.77
N LEU A 58 -2.55 5.36 8.56
CA LEU A 58 -2.81 6.53 7.75
C LEU A 58 -4.10 6.44 6.92
N PHE A 59 -4.43 5.25 6.40
CA PHE A 59 -5.52 5.08 5.43
C PHE A 59 -6.73 4.30 5.96
N MET A 60 -6.62 3.56 7.07
CA MET A 60 -7.71 2.70 7.55
C MET A 60 -8.95 3.51 7.95
N ALA A 61 -8.76 4.63 8.65
CA ALA A 61 -9.90 5.45 9.09
C ALA A 61 -10.72 5.97 7.90
N SER A 62 -10.05 6.46 6.84
CA SER A 62 -10.73 6.91 5.62
C SER A 62 -11.39 5.76 4.85
N GLN A 63 -10.78 4.57 4.84
CA GLN A 63 -11.40 3.38 4.25
C GLN A 63 -12.67 2.94 4.99
N VAL A 64 -12.66 3.00 6.32
CA VAL A 64 -13.84 2.66 7.12
C VAL A 64 -14.95 3.67 6.93
N SER A 65 -14.63 4.98 6.95
CA SER A 65 -15.62 6.03 6.67
C SER A 65 -16.24 5.86 5.28
N LEU A 66 -15.43 5.59 4.26
CA LEU A 66 -15.88 5.29 2.91
C LEU A 66 -16.82 4.09 2.87
N ALA A 67 -16.45 2.99 3.52
CA ALA A 67 -17.28 1.79 3.54
C ALA A 67 -18.65 2.05 4.17
N VAL A 68 -18.69 2.84 5.25
CA VAL A 68 -19.94 3.22 5.91
C VAL A 68 -20.80 4.14 5.03
N GLU A 69 -20.20 5.14 4.40
CA GLU A 69 -20.92 6.13 3.59
C GLU A 69 -21.44 5.53 2.27
N ALA A 70 -20.63 4.70 1.61
CA ALA A 70 -20.99 4.00 0.37
C ALA A 70 -21.87 2.75 0.61
N GLY A 71 -22.12 2.37 1.87
CA GLY A 71 -22.87 1.17 2.21
C GLY A 71 -22.16 -0.16 1.90
N PHE A 72 -20.83 -0.14 1.77
CA PHE A 72 -20.02 -1.34 1.58
C PHE A 72 -19.80 -2.11 2.88
N SER A 73 -19.40 -3.37 2.75
CA SER A 73 -19.00 -4.22 3.87
C SER A 73 -17.73 -3.70 4.54
N VAL A 74 -17.89 -2.98 5.67
CA VAL A 74 -16.77 -2.50 6.51
C VAL A 74 -15.69 -3.55 6.78
N PRO A 75 -16.01 -4.80 7.20
CA PRO A 75 -14.97 -5.81 7.43
C PRO A 75 -14.24 -6.21 6.14
N ALA A 76 -14.90 -6.23 4.99
CA ALA A 76 -14.26 -6.51 3.71
C ALA A 76 -13.28 -5.41 3.31
N VAL A 77 -13.66 -4.13 3.49
CA VAL A 77 -12.77 -2.99 3.20
C VAL A 77 -11.56 -2.98 4.14
N ILE A 78 -11.76 -3.24 5.44
CA ILE A 78 -10.65 -3.36 6.41
C ILE A 78 -9.70 -4.50 6.01
N ALA A 79 -10.24 -5.65 5.62
CA ALA A 79 -9.45 -6.79 5.19
C ALA A 79 -8.64 -6.47 3.92
N LEU A 80 -9.26 -5.81 2.93
CA LEU A 80 -8.60 -5.34 1.72
C LEU A 80 -7.43 -4.40 2.04
N GLN A 81 -7.68 -3.43 2.92
CA GLN A 81 -6.69 -2.45 3.35
C GLN A 81 -5.50 -3.11 4.06
N HIS A 82 -5.75 -4.06 4.97
CA HIS A 82 -4.69 -4.84 5.60
C HIS A 82 -3.90 -5.69 4.59
N ALA A 83 -4.60 -6.38 3.68
CA ALA A 83 -3.97 -7.20 2.65
C ALA A 83 -3.09 -6.35 1.71
N ALA A 84 -3.57 -5.16 1.33
CA ALA A 84 -2.84 -4.22 0.50
C ALA A 84 -1.57 -3.72 1.21
N ALA A 85 -1.70 -3.26 2.45
CA ALA A 85 -0.58 -2.76 3.25
C ALA A 85 0.47 -3.85 3.55
N LEU A 86 0.07 -5.12 3.70
CA LEU A 86 0.99 -6.23 3.93
C LEU A 86 1.75 -6.63 2.67
N SER A 87 1.01 -6.80 1.57
CA SER A 87 1.50 -7.46 0.36
C SER A 87 2.55 -6.66 -0.39
N LEU A 88 2.36 -5.35 -0.59
CA LEU A 88 3.39 -4.52 -1.25
C LEU A 88 4.55 -4.15 -0.32
N ASN A 89 4.36 -4.22 0.99
CA ASN A 89 5.47 -4.05 1.94
C ASN A 89 6.53 -5.15 1.73
N MET A 90 6.17 -6.34 1.26
CA MET A 90 7.14 -7.40 0.90
C MET A 90 8.06 -7.00 -0.26
N VAL A 91 7.59 -6.14 -1.17
CA VAL A 91 8.35 -5.66 -2.34
C VAL A 91 8.96 -4.28 -2.06
N GLY A 92 8.98 -3.83 -0.80
CA GLY A 92 9.52 -2.54 -0.41
C GLY A 92 11.04 -2.45 -0.62
N PRO A 93 11.57 -1.27 -0.98
CA PRO A 93 12.99 -1.07 -1.31
C PRO A 93 13.95 -1.44 -0.17
N VAL A 94 13.54 -1.19 1.08
CA VAL A 94 14.33 -1.56 2.26
C VAL A 94 14.48 -3.08 2.36
N ARG A 95 13.39 -3.82 2.26
CA ARG A 95 13.41 -5.29 2.31
C ARG A 95 14.19 -5.88 1.15
N MET A 96 14.03 -5.29 -0.03
CA MET A 96 14.76 -5.70 -1.23
C MET A 96 16.28 -5.58 -1.06
N SER A 97 16.73 -4.49 -0.45
CA SER A 97 18.14 -4.27 -0.16
C SER A 97 18.69 -5.25 0.89
N ILE A 98 17.91 -5.54 1.94
CA ILE A 98 18.26 -6.54 2.95
C ILE A 98 18.43 -7.92 2.31
N VAL A 99 17.47 -8.34 1.46
CA VAL A 99 17.54 -9.63 0.76
C VAL A 99 18.78 -9.71 -0.14
N CYS A 100 19.06 -8.64 -0.90
CA CYS A 100 20.26 -8.60 -1.75
C CYS A 100 21.55 -8.65 -0.95
N GLY A 101 21.60 -8.01 0.22
CA GLY A 101 22.73 -8.09 1.15
C GLY A 101 22.94 -9.50 1.71
N LEU A 102 21.86 -10.15 2.15
CA LEU A 102 21.89 -11.50 2.71
C LEU A 102 22.22 -12.57 1.65
N ALA A 103 21.78 -12.38 0.41
CA ALA A 103 22.05 -13.28 -0.71
C ALA A 103 23.48 -13.14 -1.28
N GLY A 104 24.30 -12.26 -0.72
CA GLY A 104 25.66 -12.00 -1.22
C GLY A 104 25.69 -11.26 -2.57
N THR A 105 24.60 -10.60 -2.94
CA THR A 105 24.45 -9.83 -4.19
C THR A 105 24.13 -8.35 -3.93
N PRO A 106 24.90 -7.62 -3.11
CA PRO A 106 24.65 -6.20 -2.84
C PRO A 106 24.72 -5.38 -4.14
N GLY A 107 23.82 -4.41 -4.32
CA GLY A 107 23.81 -3.56 -5.52
C GLY A 107 23.07 -4.16 -6.74
N ARG A 108 22.56 -5.40 -6.64
CA ARG A 108 21.75 -6.05 -7.69
C ARG A 108 20.24 -5.92 -7.45
N GLU A 109 19.80 -4.95 -6.64
CA GLU A 109 18.38 -4.76 -6.29
C GLU A 109 17.54 -4.54 -7.55
N ARG A 110 18.06 -3.84 -8.56
CA ARG A 110 17.35 -3.58 -9.82
C ARG A 110 17.01 -4.85 -10.59
N GLU A 111 17.91 -5.82 -10.60
CA GLU A 111 17.68 -7.11 -11.28
C GLU A 111 16.66 -7.94 -10.51
N MET A 112 16.79 -7.97 -9.18
CA MET A 112 15.85 -8.67 -8.33
C MET A 112 14.45 -8.04 -8.39
N TYR A 113 14.36 -6.71 -8.52
CA TYR A 113 13.10 -6.01 -8.78
C TYR A 113 12.45 -6.44 -10.10
N ARG A 114 13.22 -6.64 -11.17
CA ARG A 114 12.66 -7.14 -12.45
C ARG A 114 12.08 -8.54 -12.29
N VAL A 115 12.70 -9.39 -11.47
CA VAL A 115 12.18 -10.73 -11.16
C VAL A 115 10.94 -10.66 -10.26
N MET A 116 10.90 -9.72 -9.33
CA MET A 116 9.76 -9.53 -8.42
C MET A 116 8.57 -8.80 -9.06
N LEU A 117 8.80 -8.03 -10.11
CA LEU A 117 7.78 -7.25 -10.82
C LEU A 117 6.53 -8.06 -11.21
N PRO A 118 6.62 -9.27 -11.81
CA PRO A 118 5.44 -10.08 -12.10
C PRO A 118 4.64 -10.44 -10.84
N PHE A 119 5.31 -10.72 -9.71
CA PHE A 119 4.63 -11.00 -8.44
C PHE A 119 3.92 -9.76 -7.89
N ALA A 120 4.57 -8.60 -7.96
CA ALA A 120 3.94 -7.33 -7.59
C ALA A 120 2.70 -7.04 -8.46
N MET A 121 2.78 -7.31 -9.76
CA MET A 121 1.64 -7.16 -10.68
C MET A 121 0.49 -8.10 -10.33
N VAL A 122 0.78 -9.36 -9.99
CA VAL A 122 -0.25 -10.32 -9.54
C VAL A 122 -0.91 -9.83 -8.25
N VAL A 123 -0.12 -9.37 -7.27
CA VAL A 123 -0.66 -8.80 -6.03
C VAL A 123 -1.58 -7.62 -6.31
N VAL A 124 -1.14 -6.67 -7.14
CA VAL A 124 -1.96 -5.51 -7.53
C VAL A 124 -3.24 -5.97 -8.21
N GLY A 125 -3.16 -6.94 -9.12
CA GLY A 125 -4.32 -7.50 -9.81
C GLY A 125 -5.32 -8.17 -8.86
N VAL A 126 -4.85 -8.93 -7.87
CA VAL A 126 -5.69 -9.57 -6.85
C VAL A 126 -6.37 -8.52 -5.96
N LEU A 127 -5.64 -7.49 -5.53
CA LEU A 127 -6.20 -6.38 -4.76
C LEU A 127 -7.24 -5.60 -5.55
N PHE A 128 -7.00 -5.38 -6.85
CA PHE A 128 -7.97 -4.74 -7.75
C PHE A 128 -9.24 -5.57 -7.90
N ALA A 129 -9.09 -6.88 -8.12
CA ALA A 129 -10.22 -7.80 -8.22
C ALA A 129 -11.04 -7.83 -6.92
N ALA A 130 -10.37 -7.86 -5.75
CA ALA A 130 -11.04 -7.80 -4.46
C ALA A 130 -11.79 -6.48 -4.24
N ALA A 131 -11.20 -5.34 -4.62
CA ALA A 131 -11.88 -4.04 -4.58
C ALA A 131 -13.13 -4.02 -5.48
N ILE A 132 -13.04 -4.57 -6.69
CA ILE A 132 -14.19 -4.67 -7.61
C ILE A 132 -15.28 -5.56 -7.02
N LEU A 133 -14.92 -6.69 -6.39
CA LEU A 133 -15.89 -7.58 -5.75
C LEU A 133 -16.68 -6.86 -4.65
N ILE A 134 -16.02 -6.04 -3.85
CA ILE A 134 -16.65 -5.21 -2.81
C ILE A 134 -17.60 -4.17 -3.44
N ILE A 135 -17.17 -3.45 -4.47
CA ILE A 135 -18.01 -2.46 -5.15
C ILE A 135 -19.23 -3.11 -5.80
N SER A 136 -19.05 -4.28 -6.40
CA SER A 136 -20.12 -5.02 -7.09
C SER A 136 -21.17 -5.62 -6.13
N GLY A 137 -20.95 -5.52 -4.82
CA GLY A 137 -21.85 -6.07 -3.80
C GLY A 137 -21.87 -7.60 -3.74
N VAL A 138 -20.86 -8.26 -4.33
CA VAL A 138 -20.71 -9.73 -4.25
C VAL A 138 -20.25 -10.14 -2.84
N ILE A 139 -19.54 -9.25 -2.13
CA ILE A 139 -19.00 -9.42 -0.78
C ILE A 139 -19.12 -8.09 -0.02
#